data_AF-A0A7X6L4N4-F1
#
_entry.id   AF-A0A7X6L4N4-F1
#
_cell.length_a   1.000
_cell.length_b   1.000
_cell.length_c   1.000
_cell.angle_alpha   90.00
_cell.angle_beta   90.00
_cell.angle_gamma   90.00
#
_symmetry.space_group_name_H-M   'P 1'
#
loop_
_entity.id
_entity.type
_entity.pdbx_description
1 polymer ?
#
loop_
_entity_poly.entity_id
_entity_poly.type
_entity_poly.pdbx_seq_one_letter_code
_entity_poly.pdbx_strand_id
1 'polypeptide(L)'
;MELGRRWALETLGEYGPRIREEIAEMVRAEHVASVDAQEASGHRSQSVYGEFWRGILERFEQLGELPGVVLVRPGQAPYKIPVVNGVALFPWRFGKSATDEPEGVLFGTSDARIAAANLKPVAEQGVLDFDLPDPGLTAEEREFFKTLQDVVKLPAVTTGRLVVVAISSSVRGLHLVQWGEVTLTDDGNILWTGARESLMKVSYSRPASTAPTGDFTTGAVPQKLKPAEPDAVNSENDERR
;
A
#
# COMPACT_ATOMS: atom_id res chain seq x y z
N MET A 1 4.55 -8.23 -20.94
CA MET A 1 4.71 -7.43 -19.69
C MET A 1 3.48 -6.54 -19.38
N GLU A 2 3.02 -6.57 -18.12
CA GLU A 2 1.97 -5.68 -17.58
C GLU A 2 2.46 -4.22 -17.49
N LEU A 3 1.61 -3.23 -17.82
CA LEU A 3 1.99 -1.81 -17.86
C LEU A 3 2.52 -1.29 -16.51
N GLY A 4 1.88 -1.65 -15.40
CA GLY A 4 2.31 -1.22 -14.06
C GLY A 4 3.66 -1.80 -13.66
N ARG A 5 3.92 -3.07 -13.97
CA ARG A 5 5.23 -3.70 -13.73
C ARG A 5 6.33 -3.06 -14.57
N ARG A 6 6.03 -2.74 -15.84
CA ARG A 6 6.97 -2.01 -16.71
C ARG A 6 7.31 -0.63 -16.16
N TRP A 7 6.29 0.15 -15.76
CA TRP A 7 6.50 1.48 -15.19
C TRP A 7 7.32 1.43 -13.90
N ALA A 8 7.05 0.44 -13.04
CA ALA A 8 7.80 0.23 -11.81
C ALA A 8 9.29 -0.08 -12.09
N LEU A 9 9.57 -0.91 -13.12
CA LEU A 9 10.94 -1.17 -13.60
C LEU A 9 11.64 0.09 -14.11
N GLU A 10 10.96 0.89 -14.93
CA GLU A 10 11.51 2.14 -15.48
C GLU A 10 11.76 3.21 -14.39
N THR A 11 10.93 3.22 -13.35
CA THR A 11 10.95 4.27 -12.32
C THR A 11 11.84 3.92 -11.13
N LEU A 12 11.70 2.70 -10.60
CA LEU A 12 12.33 2.25 -9.36
C LEU A 12 13.47 1.25 -9.60
N GLY A 13 13.76 0.90 -10.86
CA GLY A 13 14.82 -0.02 -11.22
C GLY A 13 14.46 -1.49 -11.03
N GLU A 14 15.47 -2.32 -10.83
CA GLU A 14 15.37 -3.79 -10.82
C GLU A 14 14.33 -4.33 -9.83
N TYR A 15 14.25 -3.73 -8.64
CA TYR A 15 13.32 -4.13 -7.58
C TYR A 15 11.94 -3.48 -7.69
N GLY A 16 11.70 -2.62 -8.69
CA GLY A 16 10.45 -1.89 -8.85
C GLY A 16 9.18 -2.75 -8.84
N PRO A 17 9.11 -3.84 -9.64
CA PRO A 17 7.93 -4.71 -9.66
C PRO A 17 7.67 -5.40 -8.32
N ARG A 18 8.73 -5.76 -7.58
CA ARG A 18 8.63 -6.31 -6.23
C ARG A 18 8.12 -5.27 -5.24
N ILE A 19 8.67 -4.06 -5.27
CA ILE A 19 8.22 -2.93 -4.43
C ILE A 19 6.73 -2.64 -4.67
N ARG A 20 6.27 -2.66 -5.93
CA ARG A 20 4.85 -2.50 -6.28
C ARG A 20 3.97 -3.52 -5.56
N GLU A 21 4.36 -4.79 -5.55
CA GLU A 21 3.61 -5.87 -4.89
C GLU A 21 3.65 -5.73 -3.37
N GLU A 22 4.83 -5.46 -2.80
CA GLU A 22 5.02 -5.27 -1.37
C GLU A 22 4.21 -4.08 -0.84
N ILE A 23 4.16 -2.94 -1.56
CA ILE A 23 3.32 -1.78 -1.17
C ILE A 23 1.85 -2.19 -1.04
N ALA A 24 1.32 -2.94 -2.01
CA ALA A 24 -0.08 -3.35 -1.99
C ALA A 24 -0.39 -4.23 -0.76
N GLU A 25 0.51 -5.14 -0.41
CA GLU A 25 0.34 -6.00 0.77
C GLU A 25 0.59 -5.23 2.08
N MET A 26 1.57 -4.32 2.15
CA MET A 26 1.84 -3.47 3.31
C MET A 26 0.63 -2.60 3.67
N VAL A 27 0.00 -1.95 2.68
CA VAL A 27 -1.19 -1.12 2.90
C VAL A 27 -2.37 -1.96 3.42
N ARG A 28 -2.57 -3.16 2.88
CA ARG A 28 -3.63 -4.07 3.35
C ARG A 28 -3.34 -4.57 4.77
N ALA A 29 -2.12 -5.00 5.04
CA ALA A 29 -1.72 -5.48 6.36
C ALA A 29 -1.86 -4.39 7.43
N GLU A 30 -1.48 -3.16 7.11
CA GLU A 30 -1.67 -2.03 8.03
C GLU A 30 -3.14 -1.71 8.25
N HIS A 31 -3.94 -1.77 7.18
CA HIS A 31 -5.37 -1.55 7.29
C HIS A 31 -6.01 -2.54 8.27
N VAL A 32 -5.72 -3.84 8.11
CA VAL A 32 -6.22 -4.89 8.99
C VAL A 32 -5.74 -4.66 10.43
N ALA A 33 -4.43 -4.46 10.64
CA ALA A 33 -3.88 -4.23 11.98
C ALA A 33 -4.50 -3.00 12.67
N SER A 34 -4.72 -1.92 11.93
CA SER A 34 -5.38 -0.70 12.43
C SER A 34 -6.87 -0.92 12.76
N VAL A 35 -7.60 -1.74 11.99
CA VAL A 35 -8.99 -2.11 12.31
C VAL A 35 -9.03 -2.96 13.57
N ASP A 36 -8.19 -3.99 13.65
CA ASP A 36 -8.12 -4.88 14.82
C ASP A 36 -7.79 -4.10 16.08
N ALA A 37 -6.84 -3.16 16.02
CA ALA A 37 -6.50 -2.28 17.13
C ALA A 37 -7.68 -1.38 17.54
N GLN A 38 -8.41 -0.83 16.57
CA GLN A 38 -9.60 -0.02 16.86
C GLN A 38 -10.69 -0.84 17.55
N GLU A 39 -10.95 -2.05 17.09
CA GLU A 39 -11.94 -2.95 17.69
C GLU A 39 -11.53 -3.36 19.11
N ALA A 40 -10.28 -3.80 19.29
CA ALA A 40 -9.74 -4.22 20.58
C ALA A 40 -9.73 -3.09 21.61
N SER A 41 -9.57 -1.83 21.17
CA SER A 41 -9.55 -0.68 22.08
C SER A 41 -10.89 -0.40 22.76
N GLY A 42 -12.02 -0.84 22.17
CA GLY A 42 -13.37 -0.52 22.64
C GLY A 42 -13.74 0.97 22.58
N HIS A 43 -12.88 1.84 22.05
CA HIS A 43 -13.16 3.27 21.97
C HIS A 43 -14.19 3.58 20.89
N ARG A 44 -15.17 4.42 21.24
CA ARG A 44 -16.14 4.95 20.27
C ARG A 44 -15.49 5.89 19.25
N SER A 45 -14.44 6.62 19.64
CA SER A 45 -13.68 7.48 18.75
C SER A 45 -12.80 6.66 17.82
N GLN A 46 -12.71 7.07 16.55
CA GLN A 46 -11.85 6.44 15.54
C GLN A 46 -10.37 6.87 15.65
N SER A 47 -9.95 7.40 16.80
CA SER A 47 -8.59 7.93 17.01
C SER A 47 -7.53 6.83 16.95
N VAL A 48 -7.87 5.61 17.38
CA VAL A 48 -6.94 4.46 17.32
C VAL A 48 -6.65 4.08 15.88
N TYR A 49 -7.69 3.97 15.04
CA TYR A 49 -7.53 3.84 13.60
C TYR A 49 -6.84 5.06 12.95
N GLY A 50 -6.91 6.22 13.61
CA GLY A 50 -6.19 7.42 13.21
C GLY A 50 -4.69 7.16 13.06
N GLU A 51 -4.09 6.37 13.96
CA GLU A 51 -2.65 6.05 13.96
C GLU A 51 -2.19 5.22 12.76
N PHE A 52 -3.10 4.77 11.88
CA PHE A 52 -2.77 4.18 10.58
C PHE A 52 -1.71 4.98 9.81
N TRP A 53 -1.75 6.32 9.89
CA TRP A 53 -0.79 7.17 9.16
C TRP A 53 0.65 6.93 9.63
N ARG A 54 0.85 6.61 10.90
CA ARG A 54 2.15 6.31 11.48
C ARG A 54 2.57 4.88 11.16
N GLY A 55 1.66 3.93 11.37
CA GLY A 55 1.91 2.52 11.08
C GLY A 55 2.29 2.28 9.61
N ILE A 56 1.64 2.97 8.67
CA ILE A 56 1.98 2.80 7.25
C ILE A 56 3.36 3.37 6.89
N LEU A 57 3.79 4.46 7.52
CA LEU A 57 5.14 5.00 7.33
C LEU A 57 6.19 4.03 7.88
N GLU A 58 5.97 3.47 9.08
CA GLU A 58 6.86 2.48 9.69
C GLU A 58 6.98 1.22 8.83
N ARG A 59 5.88 0.76 8.20
CA ARG A 59 5.95 -0.36 7.25
C ARG A 59 6.77 -0.03 6.01
N PHE A 60 6.65 1.18 5.48
CA PHE A 60 7.45 1.59 4.32
C PHE A 60 8.94 1.66 4.63
N GLU A 61 9.35 1.85 5.90
CA GLU A 61 10.77 1.75 6.28
C GLU A 61 11.34 0.34 6.05
N GLN A 62 10.51 -0.72 6.03
CA GLN A 62 10.95 -2.10 5.75
C GLN A 62 11.49 -2.26 4.32
N LEU A 63 11.08 -1.40 3.38
CA LEU A 63 11.65 -1.38 2.02
C LEU A 63 13.14 -1.05 2.04
N GLY A 64 13.67 -0.46 3.11
CA GLY A 64 15.11 -0.22 3.30
C GLY A 64 15.95 -1.48 3.41
N GLU A 65 15.35 -2.66 3.56
CA GLU A 65 16.04 -3.95 3.50
C GLU A 65 16.34 -4.40 2.06
N LEU A 66 15.70 -3.78 1.06
CA LEU A 66 15.93 -4.09 -0.34
C LEU A 66 17.20 -3.39 -0.86
N PRO A 67 17.97 -4.06 -1.75
CA PRO A 67 19.14 -3.46 -2.36
C PRO A 67 18.80 -2.20 -3.15
N GLY A 68 19.67 -1.19 -3.05
CA GLY A 68 19.50 0.09 -3.73
C GLY A 68 18.45 1.01 -3.10
N VAL A 69 17.83 0.62 -1.97
CA VAL A 69 16.92 1.48 -1.22
C VAL A 69 17.68 2.21 -0.11
N VAL A 70 17.53 3.53 -0.06
CA VAL A 70 18.06 4.37 1.02
C VAL A 70 16.92 4.97 1.81
N LEU A 71 16.94 4.80 3.13
CA LEU A 71 15.98 5.46 4.02
C LEU A 71 16.43 6.88 4.35
N VAL A 72 15.65 7.87 3.91
CA VAL A 72 15.92 9.29 4.13
C VAL A 72 14.90 9.89 5.09
N ARG A 73 15.35 10.74 6.01
CA ARG A 73 14.47 11.54 6.86
C ARG A 73 14.12 12.84 6.13
N PRO A 74 12.86 13.06 5.71
CA PRO A 74 12.48 14.31 5.05
C PRO A 74 12.35 15.44 6.09
N GLY A 75 13.14 16.50 5.92
CA GLY A 75 13.19 17.63 6.86
C GLY A 75 13.55 17.17 8.28
N GLN A 76 12.68 17.46 9.26
CA GLN A 76 12.80 17.04 10.67
C GLN A 76 11.74 15.99 11.06
N ALA A 77 11.24 15.22 10.10
CA ALA A 77 10.23 14.19 10.35
C ALA A 77 10.70 13.15 11.38
N PRO A 78 9.80 12.63 12.24
CA PRO A 78 10.13 11.54 13.15
C PRO A 78 10.29 10.18 12.44
N TYR A 79 9.92 10.10 11.15
CA TYR A 79 9.97 8.90 10.31
C TYR A 79 10.99 9.04 9.18
N LYS A 80 11.34 7.92 8.55
CA LYS A 80 12.10 7.88 7.30
C LYS A 80 11.20 7.44 6.15
N ILE A 81 11.59 7.76 4.93
CA ILE A 81 10.93 7.29 3.71
C ILE A 81 11.95 6.62 2.79
N PRO A 82 11.57 5.56 2.08
CA PRO A 82 12.46 4.89 1.13
C PRO A 82 12.67 5.74 -0.12
N VAL A 83 13.92 5.81 -0.55
CA VAL A 83 14.36 6.40 -1.82
C VAL A 83 15.02 5.30 -2.63
N VAL A 84 14.49 5.03 -3.82
CA VAL A 84 14.95 3.95 -4.71
C VAL A 84 15.21 4.56 -6.08
N ASN A 85 16.40 4.34 -6.65
CA ASN A 85 16.77 4.92 -7.95
C ASN A 85 16.54 6.44 -8.00
N GLY A 86 16.85 7.13 -6.89
CA GLY A 86 16.62 8.58 -6.74
C GLY A 86 15.15 9.03 -6.59
N VAL A 87 14.19 8.10 -6.54
CA VAL A 87 12.75 8.37 -6.41
C VAL A 87 12.30 8.12 -4.97
N ALA A 88 11.73 9.14 -4.33
CA ALA A 88 11.15 9.01 -3.00
C ALA A 88 9.77 8.33 -3.07
N LEU A 89 9.50 7.39 -2.17
CA LEU A 89 8.20 6.73 -2.03
C LEU A 89 7.52 7.20 -0.74
N PHE A 90 6.31 7.77 -0.87
CA PHE A 90 5.60 8.34 0.28
C PHE A 90 4.17 7.81 0.41
N PRO A 91 3.81 7.10 1.49
CA PRO A 91 2.43 6.71 1.75
C PRO A 91 1.64 7.88 2.30
N TRP A 92 0.48 8.16 1.71
CA TRP A 92 -0.39 9.25 2.12
C TRP A 92 -1.85 8.84 2.21
N ARG A 93 -2.37 8.82 3.43
CA ARG A 93 -3.81 8.71 3.65
C ARG A 93 -4.48 10.07 3.44
N PHE A 94 -5.13 10.24 2.29
CA PHE A 94 -5.77 11.50 1.90
C PHE A 94 -7.26 11.52 2.28
N GLY A 95 -7.90 10.36 2.28
CA GLY A 95 -9.36 10.23 2.39
C GLY A 95 -9.83 9.16 3.37
N LYS A 96 -11.14 9.17 3.61
CA LYS A 96 -11.87 8.20 4.45
C LYS A 96 -13.04 7.55 3.71
N SER A 97 -13.32 7.97 2.47
CA SER A 97 -14.43 7.49 1.65
C SER A 97 -13.99 7.10 0.23
N ALA A 98 -14.79 6.28 -0.44
CA ALA A 98 -14.55 5.88 -1.82
C ALA A 98 -14.79 7.01 -2.85
N THR A 99 -15.44 8.10 -2.43
CA THR A 99 -15.72 9.27 -3.28
C THR A 99 -14.70 10.38 -3.09
N ASP A 100 -13.76 10.22 -2.16
CA ASP A 100 -12.70 11.21 -1.96
C ASP A 100 -11.69 11.09 -3.13
N GLU A 101 -11.23 12.23 -3.63
CA GLU A 101 -10.17 12.30 -4.65
C GLU A 101 -8.94 13.00 -4.08
N PRO A 102 -7.72 12.49 -4.33
CA PRO A 102 -6.50 13.05 -3.76
C PRO A 102 -6.17 14.45 -4.30
N GLU A 103 -6.58 14.79 -5.52
CA GLU A 103 -6.33 16.10 -6.16
C GLU A 103 -7.03 17.25 -5.41
N GLY A 104 -8.10 16.97 -4.67
CA GLY A 104 -8.82 17.95 -3.86
C GLY A 104 -8.29 18.10 -2.43
N VAL A 105 -7.21 17.40 -2.06
CA VAL A 105 -6.70 17.37 -0.68
C VAL A 105 -5.26 17.91 -0.64
N LEU A 106 -5.03 18.88 0.24
CA LEU A 106 -3.69 19.43 0.46
C LEU A 106 -2.72 18.36 0.97
N PHE A 107 -1.69 18.08 0.17
CA PHE A 107 -0.60 17.18 0.53
C PHE A 107 0.42 17.90 1.41
N GLY A 108 0.92 19.05 0.95
CA GLY A 108 1.98 19.88 1.53
C GLY A 108 1.61 20.61 2.83
N THR A 109 0.92 19.92 3.73
CA THR A 109 0.47 20.44 5.03
C THR A 109 1.58 20.45 6.10
N SER A 110 2.77 19.95 5.78
CA SER A 110 3.92 19.94 6.69
C SER A 110 5.24 20.09 5.95
N ASP A 111 6.23 20.68 6.63
CA ASP A 111 7.60 20.83 6.12
C ASP A 111 8.21 19.49 5.69
N ALA A 112 7.86 18.41 6.39
CA ALA A 112 8.30 17.07 6.04
C ALA A 112 7.77 16.62 4.67
N ARG A 113 6.49 16.86 4.37
CA ARG A 113 5.90 16.49 3.08
C ARG A 113 6.43 17.37 1.93
N ILE A 114 6.64 18.66 2.21
CA ILE A 114 7.27 19.58 1.27
C ILE A 114 8.73 19.15 1.00
N ALA A 115 9.47 18.78 2.04
CA ALA A 115 10.84 18.29 1.92
C ALA A 115 10.92 16.96 1.18
N ALA A 116 9.95 16.05 1.36
CA ALA A 116 9.88 14.78 0.65
C ALA A 116 9.77 14.99 -0.87
N ALA A 117 8.99 15.99 -1.31
CA ALA A 117 8.87 16.36 -2.72
C ALA A 117 10.13 17.05 -3.30
N ASN A 118 11.03 17.52 -2.45
CA ASN A 118 12.24 18.27 -2.83
C ASN A 118 13.53 17.55 -2.44
N LEU A 119 13.47 16.22 -2.26
CA LEU A 119 14.65 15.45 -1.88
C LEU A 119 15.73 15.52 -2.96
N LYS A 120 16.95 15.86 -2.53
CA LYS A 120 18.12 15.79 -3.39
C LYS A 120 18.46 14.32 -3.65
N PRO A 121 18.89 13.95 -4.87
CA PRO A 121 19.36 12.61 -5.18
C PRO A 121 20.45 12.23 -4.20
N VAL A 122 20.23 11.13 -3.49
CA VAL A 122 21.30 10.48 -2.74
C VAL A 122 22.15 9.77 -3.79
N ALA A 123 23.47 10.00 -3.76
CA ALA A 123 24.37 9.28 -4.65
C ALA A 123 24.19 7.78 -4.42
N GLU A 124 23.88 7.04 -5.50
CA GLU A 124 23.78 5.59 -5.44
C GLU A 124 25.15 5.04 -5.01
N GLN A 125 25.20 4.38 -3.84
CA GLN A 125 26.35 3.55 -3.51
C GLN A 125 26.29 2.34 -4.44
N GLY A 126 27.30 2.19 -5.29
CA GLY A 126 27.43 1.05 -6.19
C GLY A 126 27.24 -0.25 -5.44
N VAL A 127 26.31 -1.08 -5.92
CA VAL A 127 25.94 -2.34 -5.29
C VAL A 127 27.14 -3.29 -5.42
N LEU A 128 27.66 -3.76 -4.28
CA LEU A 128 28.59 -4.89 -4.25
C LEU A 128 27.75 -6.17 -4.21
N ASP A 129 28.02 -7.06 -5.16
CA ASP A 129 27.11 -8.12 -5.65
C ASP A 129 27.16 -9.41 -4.80
N PHE A 130 27.03 -9.30 -3.47
CA PHE A 130 27.06 -10.46 -2.58
C PHE A 130 25.73 -10.61 -1.83
N ASP A 131 25.04 -11.74 -2.05
CA ASP A 131 23.81 -12.19 -1.37
C ASP A 131 22.59 -11.26 -1.49
N LEU A 132 22.35 -10.70 -2.68
CA LEU A 132 21.15 -9.89 -2.93
C LEU A 132 19.88 -10.76 -3.00
N PRO A 133 18.77 -10.35 -2.38
CA PRO A 133 17.50 -11.05 -2.51
C PRO A 133 17.00 -11.02 -3.97
N ASP A 134 16.35 -12.10 -4.42
CA ASP A 134 15.82 -12.20 -5.78
C ASP A 134 14.80 -11.06 -6.05
N PRO A 135 15.00 -10.26 -7.11
CA PRO A 135 14.06 -9.22 -7.51
C PRO A 135 12.74 -9.76 -8.07
N GLY A 136 12.64 -11.07 -8.33
CA GLY A 136 11.40 -11.70 -8.80
C GLY A 136 11.03 -11.31 -10.24
N LEU A 137 12.03 -10.95 -11.06
CA LEU A 137 11.83 -10.59 -12.45
C LEU A 137 11.55 -11.82 -13.33
N THR A 138 10.65 -11.68 -14.29
CA THR A 138 10.47 -12.64 -15.38
C THR A 138 11.61 -12.54 -16.40
N ALA A 139 11.71 -13.51 -17.32
CA ALA A 139 12.73 -13.47 -18.39
C ALA A 139 12.57 -12.24 -19.29
N GLU A 140 11.33 -11.90 -19.67
CA GLU A 140 11.00 -10.70 -20.45
C GLU A 140 11.42 -9.41 -19.72
N GLU A 141 11.21 -9.35 -18.41
CA GLU A 141 11.58 -8.19 -17.58
C GLU A 141 13.09 -8.01 -17.43
N ARG A 142 13.82 -9.11 -17.28
CA ARG A 142 15.29 -9.07 -17.24
C ARG A 142 15.89 -8.54 -18.54
N GLU A 143 15.39 -8.99 -19.69
CA GLU A 143 15.86 -8.52 -20.99
C GLU A 143 15.57 -7.03 -21.20
N PHE A 144 14.36 -6.60 -20.82
CA PHE A 144 13.97 -5.20 -20.87
C PHE A 144 14.83 -4.32 -19.95
N PHE A 145 15.07 -4.75 -18.70
CA PHE A 145 15.90 -4.01 -17.75
C PHE A 145 17.35 -3.85 -18.24
N LYS A 146 17.91 -4.91 -18.83
CA LYS A 146 19.24 -4.85 -19.45
C LYS A 146 19.29 -3.81 -20.57
N THR A 147 18.25 -3.77 -21.41
CA THR A 147 18.13 -2.75 -22.48
C THR A 147 18.05 -1.34 -21.89
N LEU A 148 17.32 -1.15 -20.78
CA LEU A 148 17.27 0.15 -20.10
C LEU A 148 18.64 0.56 -19.56
N GLN A 149 19.37 -0.33 -18.90
CA GLN A 149 20.72 -0.04 -18.40
C GLN A 149 21.69 0.34 -19.52
N ASP A 150 21.58 -0.30 -20.69
CA ASP A 150 22.40 0.03 -21.85
C ASP A 150 22.10 1.42 -22.43
N VAL A 151 20.84 1.89 -22.31
CA VAL A 151 20.40 3.22 -22.77
C VAL A 151 20.65 4.32 -21.72
N VAL A 152 20.55 4.00 -20.43
CA VAL A 152 20.60 4.96 -19.30
C VAL A 152 22.03 5.28 -18.84
N LYS A 153 23.06 5.04 -19.66
CA LYS A 153 24.45 5.51 -19.42
C LYS A 153 24.62 7.04 -19.44
N LEU A 154 23.53 7.81 -19.38
CA LEU A 154 23.53 9.25 -19.18
C LEU A 154 23.12 9.56 -17.73
N PRO A 155 23.89 10.39 -17.00
CA PRO A 155 23.56 10.75 -15.62
C PRO A 155 22.40 11.75 -15.64
N ALA A 156 21.18 11.24 -15.77
CA ALA A 156 19.99 12.05 -15.51
C ALA A 156 19.82 12.17 -14.00
N VAL A 157 20.58 13.09 -13.40
CA VAL A 157 20.37 13.58 -12.05
C VAL A 157 19.07 14.37 -12.04
N THR A 158 17.92 13.68 -12.11
CA THR A 158 16.63 14.29 -11.82
C THR A 158 16.50 14.37 -10.30
N THR A 159 16.77 15.56 -9.78
CA THR A 159 16.49 15.92 -8.39
C THR A 159 14.99 15.88 -8.11
N GLY A 160 14.57 15.36 -6.95
CA GLY A 160 13.22 15.56 -6.42
C GLY A 160 12.08 14.73 -6.99
N ARG A 161 12.31 13.54 -7.58
CA ARG A 161 11.19 12.68 -8.01
C ARG A 161 10.47 12.08 -6.81
N LEU A 162 9.14 12.18 -6.81
CA LEU A 162 8.28 11.68 -5.73
C LEU A 162 7.18 10.79 -6.32
N VAL A 163 7.10 9.56 -5.82
CA VAL A 163 5.95 8.67 -6.02
C VAL A 163 5.12 8.67 -4.75
N VAL A 164 3.86 9.05 -4.89
CA VAL A 164 2.90 9.03 -3.77
C VAL A 164 2.04 7.79 -3.88
N VAL A 165 1.92 7.07 -2.77
CA VAL A 165 0.93 6.00 -2.58
C VAL A 165 -0.27 6.62 -1.87
N ALA A 166 -1.25 7.06 -2.65
CA ALA A 166 -2.47 7.70 -2.18
C ALA A 166 -3.48 6.66 -1.69
N ILE A 167 -3.89 6.78 -0.43
CA ILE A 167 -4.72 5.82 0.29
C ILE A 167 -5.99 6.52 0.78
N SER A 168 -7.16 5.95 0.47
CA SER A 168 -8.41 6.29 1.15
C SER A 168 -8.84 5.11 2.01
N SER A 169 -8.93 5.32 3.32
CA SER A 169 -9.23 4.25 4.27
C SER A 169 -9.95 4.74 5.52
N SER A 170 -10.76 3.85 6.10
CA SER A 170 -11.49 4.07 7.34
C SER A 170 -11.67 2.74 8.07
N VAL A 171 -12.19 2.76 9.30
CA VAL A 171 -12.60 1.54 10.01
C VAL A 171 -13.64 0.70 9.23
N ARG A 172 -14.32 1.30 8.24
CA ARG A 172 -15.31 0.61 7.39
C ARG A 172 -14.69 -0.08 6.17
N GLY A 173 -13.42 0.15 5.89
CA GLY A 173 -12.74 -0.46 4.76
C GLY A 173 -11.64 0.38 4.14
N LEU A 174 -10.87 -0.29 3.31
CA LEU A 174 -9.85 0.26 2.41
C LEU A 174 -10.52 0.54 1.06
N HIS A 175 -10.72 1.81 0.74
CA HIS A 175 -11.55 2.24 -0.38
C HIS A 175 -10.74 2.46 -1.67
N LEU A 176 -9.53 2.98 -1.51
CA LEU A 176 -8.63 3.26 -2.63
C LEU A 176 -7.18 3.09 -2.20
N VAL A 177 -6.40 2.44 -3.06
CA VAL A 177 -4.93 2.45 -3.02
C VAL A 177 -4.46 2.66 -4.43
N GLN A 178 -3.90 3.82 -4.70
CA GLN A 178 -3.33 4.14 -6.01
C GLN A 178 -1.95 4.76 -5.84
N TRP A 179 -1.11 4.59 -6.84
CA TRP A 179 0.22 5.18 -6.85
C TRP A 179 0.58 5.73 -8.21
N GLY A 180 1.57 6.62 -8.20
CA GLY A 180 2.07 7.30 -9.38
C GLY A 180 3.05 8.40 -9.00
N GLU A 181 3.75 8.90 -10.00
CA GLU A 181 4.66 10.03 -9.84
C GLU A 181 3.89 11.35 -9.75
N VAL A 182 4.33 12.22 -8.85
CA VAL A 182 3.70 13.51 -8.59
C VAL A 182 4.74 14.63 -8.53
N THR A 183 4.26 15.83 -8.79
CA THR A 183 4.94 17.09 -8.45
C THR A 183 4.11 17.83 -7.41
N LEU A 184 4.79 18.51 -6.50
CA LEU A 184 4.12 19.39 -5.53
C LEU A 184 3.94 20.77 -6.15
N THR A 185 2.72 21.25 -6.18
CA THR A 185 2.39 22.61 -6.61
C THR A 185 2.72 23.63 -5.52
N ASP A 186 2.86 24.90 -5.89
CA ASP A 186 3.11 25.99 -4.93
C ASP A 186 1.99 26.13 -3.89
N ASP A 187 0.76 25.74 -4.25
CA ASP A 187 -0.41 25.71 -3.36
C ASP A 187 -0.41 24.52 -2.39
N GLY A 188 0.58 23.62 -2.47
CA GLY A 188 0.70 22.45 -1.61
C GLY A 188 -0.17 21.25 -2.03
N ASN A 189 -0.79 21.29 -3.21
CA ASN A 189 -1.50 20.16 -3.81
C ASN A 189 -0.54 19.30 -4.66
N ILE A 190 -0.86 18.01 -4.84
CA ILE A 190 -0.13 17.15 -5.77
C ILE A 190 -0.70 17.29 -7.19
N LEU A 191 0.20 17.21 -8.18
CA LEU A 191 -0.15 17.05 -9.58
C LEU A 191 0.50 15.76 -10.10
N TRP A 192 -0.32 14.83 -10.59
CA TRP A 192 0.17 13.61 -11.22
C TRP A 192 0.88 13.94 -12.53
N THR A 193 2.12 13.47 -12.69
CA THR A 193 2.91 13.71 -13.91
C THR A 193 2.63 12.70 -15.02
N GLY A 194 1.90 11.62 -14.72
CA GLY A 194 1.59 10.55 -15.65
C GLY A 194 0.39 9.70 -15.22
N ALA A 195 0.34 8.47 -15.74
CA ALA A 195 -0.71 7.52 -15.40
C ALA A 195 -0.61 7.07 -13.93
N ARG A 196 -1.77 6.95 -13.28
CA ARG A 196 -1.92 6.37 -11.94
C ARG A 196 -2.38 4.94 -12.05
N GLU A 197 -1.83 4.08 -11.21
CA GLU A 197 -2.20 2.68 -11.13
C GLU A 197 -2.92 2.40 -9.81
N SER A 198 -4.02 1.65 -9.87
CA SER A 198 -4.66 1.08 -8.67
C SER A 198 -3.91 -0.17 -8.24
N LEU A 199 -3.50 -0.21 -6.96
CA LEU A 199 -2.85 -1.37 -6.33
C LEU A 199 -3.87 -2.30 -5.65
N MET A 200 -5.16 -1.97 -5.71
CA MET A 200 -6.21 -2.85 -5.26
C MET A 200 -6.47 -3.92 -6.33
N LYS A 201 -6.35 -5.20 -5.95
CA LYS A 201 -6.78 -6.31 -6.81
C LYS A 201 -8.31 -6.21 -6.93
N VAL A 202 -8.80 -5.76 -8.09
CA VAL A 202 -10.24 -5.79 -8.38
C VAL A 202 -10.65 -7.25 -8.50
N SER A 203 -11.20 -7.83 -7.43
CA SER A 203 -11.95 -9.07 -7.55
C SER A 203 -13.20 -8.76 -8.36
N TYR A 204 -13.16 -9.03 -9.66
CA TYR A 204 -14.38 -9.14 -10.44
C TYR A 204 -15.15 -10.32 -9.83
N SER A 205 -16.11 -10.04 -8.95
CA SER A 205 -17.18 -10.98 -8.72
C SER A 205 -17.80 -11.22 -10.09
N ARG A 206 -17.65 -12.44 -10.61
CA ARG A 206 -18.46 -12.84 -11.76
C ARG A 206 -19.91 -12.50 -11.40
N PRO A 207 -20.68 -11.87 -12.30
CA PRO A 207 -22.10 -11.68 -12.07
C PRO A 207 -22.66 -13.02 -11.58
N ALA A 208 -23.34 -13.02 -10.43
CA ALA A 208 -24.03 -14.20 -9.97
C ALA A 208 -24.87 -14.70 -11.15
N SER A 209 -24.65 -15.96 -11.55
CA SER A 209 -25.38 -16.52 -12.67
C SER A 209 -26.87 -16.39 -12.35
N THR A 210 -27.60 -15.62 -13.16
CA THR A 210 -29.06 -15.58 -13.12
C THR A 210 -29.65 -16.78 -13.86
N ALA A 211 -28.82 -17.75 -14.28
CA ALA A 211 -29.33 -18.99 -14.82
C ALA A 211 -30.18 -19.67 -13.72
N PRO A 212 -31.46 -19.94 -13.99
CA PRO A 212 -32.35 -20.55 -13.01
C PRO A 212 -31.80 -21.94 -12.66
N THR A 213 -31.24 -22.07 -11.46
CA THR A 213 -30.77 -23.36 -10.92
C THR A 213 -31.89 -24.15 -10.24
N GLY A 214 -33.13 -23.70 -10.35
CA GLY A 214 -34.33 -24.43 -9.92
C GLY A 214 -35.58 -23.57 -9.93
N ASP A 215 -36.73 -24.21 -10.11
CA ASP A 215 -38.05 -23.59 -9.92
C ASP A 215 -38.36 -23.50 -8.42
N PHE A 216 -38.96 -22.38 -8.01
CA PHE A 216 -39.39 -22.14 -6.62
C PHE A 216 -40.40 -23.18 -6.10
N THR A 217 -40.96 -24.00 -6.99
CA THR A 217 -42.01 -24.99 -6.71
C THR A 217 -41.50 -26.42 -6.53
N THR A 218 -40.21 -26.70 -6.75
CA THR A 218 -39.66 -28.08 -6.70
C THR A 218 -38.49 -28.28 -5.73
N GLY A 219 -38.05 -27.22 -5.05
CA GLY A 219 -37.04 -27.32 -3.99
C GLY A 219 -37.59 -27.86 -2.66
N ALA A 220 -36.85 -28.75 -2.00
CA ALA A 220 -37.14 -29.15 -0.63
C ALA A 220 -37.10 -27.92 0.29
N VAL A 221 -38.10 -27.77 1.15
CA VAL A 221 -38.19 -26.68 2.14
C VAL A 221 -36.89 -26.65 2.96
N PRO A 222 -36.20 -25.50 3.05
CA PRO A 222 -35.01 -25.37 3.91
C PRO A 222 -35.37 -25.78 5.33
N GLN A 223 -34.69 -26.79 5.87
CA GLN A 223 -34.88 -27.18 7.25
C GLN A 223 -34.48 -25.99 8.14
N LYS A 224 -35.39 -25.57 9.04
CA LYS A 224 -35.10 -24.57 10.06
C LYS A 224 -33.79 -24.98 10.77
N LEU A 225 -32.81 -24.08 10.76
CA LEU A 225 -31.67 -24.18 11.66
C LEU A 225 -32.22 -24.30 13.08
N LYS A 226 -31.93 -25.43 13.73
CA LYS A 226 -32.25 -25.61 15.14
C LYS A 226 -31.49 -24.55 15.93
N PRO A 227 -32.13 -23.83 16.87
CA PRO A 227 -31.42 -22.99 17.81
C PRO A 227 -30.38 -23.84 18.55
N ALA A 228 -29.18 -23.31 18.74
CA ALA A 228 -28.18 -23.92 19.61
C ALA A 228 -28.78 -24.09 21.02
N GLU A 229 -28.66 -25.30 21.58
CA GLU A 229 -29.01 -25.55 22.98
C GLU A 229 -28.16 -24.65 23.88
N PRO A 230 -28.75 -24.02 24.92
CA PRO A 230 -27.99 -23.26 25.89
C PRO A 230 -27.11 -24.22 26.70
N ASP A 231 -25.81 -23.89 26.81
CA ASP A 231 -24.85 -24.61 27.64
C ASP A 231 -25.43 -24.82 29.05
N ALA A 232 -25.59 -26.09 29.40
CA ALA A 232 -25.98 -26.49 30.74
C ALA A 232 -24.89 -26.06 31.73
N VAL A 233 -25.26 -25.14 32.61
CA VAL A 233 -24.53 -24.79 33.82
C VAL A 233 -24.31 -26.07 34.63
N ASN A 234 -23.08 -26.55 34.67
CA ASN A 234 -22.71 -27.65 35.57
C ASN A 234 -22.34 -27.06 36.93
N SER A 235 -23.39 -26.78 37.72
CA SER A 235 -23.29 -26.66 39.16
C SER A 235 -23.36 -28.05 39.77
N GLU A 236 -22.26 -28.50 40.38
CA GLU A 236 -22.20 -29.23 41.67
C GLU A 236 -20.88 -30.00 41.80
N ASN A 237 -20.05 -29.56 42.75
CA ASN A 237 -19.58 -30.46 43.79
C ASN A 237 -19.01 -29.62 44.92
N ASP A 238 -19.89 -29.36 45.89
CA ASP A 238 -19.50 -29.11 47.27
C ASP A 238 -19.71 -30.41 48.06
N GLU A 239 -18.90 -30.55 49.10
CA GLU A 239 -18.93 -31.52 50.19
C GLU A 239 -18.29 -32.91 49.98
N ARG A 240 -17.06 -33.07 50.49
CA ARG A 240 -16.82 -33.77 51.78
C ARG A 240 -15.34 -33.76 52.21
N ARG A 241 -15.14 -33.24 53.43
CA ARG A 241 -14.04 -33.44 54.41
C ARG A 241 -12.71 -32.73 54.20
#